data_AF-A0A7K2WS83-F1
#
_entry.id   AF-A0A7K2WS83-F1
#
_cell.length_a   1.000
_cell.length_b   1.000
_cell.length_c   1.000
_cell.angle_alpha   90.00
_cell.angle_beta   90.00
_cell.angle_gamma   90.00
#
_symmetry.space_group_name_H-M   'P 1'
#
loop_
_entity.id
_entity.type
_entity.pdbx_description
1 polymer ?
#
loop_
_entity_poly.entity_id
_entity_poly.type
_entity_poly.pdbx_seq_one_letter_code
_entity_poly.pdbx_strand_id
1 'polypeptide(L)' 'MSGSGTTAGDDPLQTAVWRLRSRGCWTDAAALLAPHAADPAPALQRASLLVERCLFTAKGWAEAEDALRVA' A
#
# COMPACT_ATOMS: atom_id res chain seq x y z
N MET A 1 6.27 7.85 -31.16
CA MET A 1 5.92 7.04 -29.97
C MET A 1 6.80 7.49 -28.83
N SER A 2 6.30 8.38 -27.96
CA SER A 2 7.03 8.85 -26.79
C SER A 2 6.52 8.06 -25.58
N GLY A 3 7.19 6.96 -25.27
CA GLY A 3 6.92 6.17 -24.08
C GLY A 3 7.48 6.89 -22.85
N SER A 4 6.65 7.68 -22.17
CA SER A 4 6.91 8.07 -20.78
C SER A 4 6.62 6.88 -19.85
N GLY A 5 7.35 5.79 -20.05
CA GLY A 5 7.29 4.61 -19.20
C GLY A 5 8.23 4.82 -18.04
N THR A 6 7.78 5.49 -16.98
CA THR A 6 8.44 5.42 -15.68
C THR A 6 8.35 3.96 -15.23
N THR A 7 9.47 3.25 -15.21
CA THR A 7 9.52 1.89 -14.67
C THR A 7 9.02 1.93 -13.23
N ALA A 8 8.27 0.93 -12.75
CA ALA A 8 7.75 0.91 -11.38
C ALA A 8 8.83 1.06 -10.27
N GLY A 9 10.11 0.95 -10.63
CA GLY A 9 11.26 1.24 -9.75
C GLY A 9 11.65 2.72 -9.62
N ASP A 10 11.10 3.63 -10.43
CA ASP A 10 11.49 5.05 -10.44
C ASP A 10 10.52 5.96 -9.66
N ASP A 11 9.39 5.45 -9.17
CA ASP A 11 8.50 6.22 -8.27
C ASP A 11 9.05 6.18 -6.82
N PRO A 12 9.43 7.33 -6.23
CA PRO A 12 9.92 7.40 -4.86
C PRO A 12 8.91 6.86 -3.83
N LEU A 13 7.60 7.05 -4.06
CA LEU A 13 6.56 6.53 -3.17
C LEU A 13 6.54 5.01 -3.19
N GLN A 14 6.54 4.41 -4.38
CA GLN A 14 6.56 2.95 -4.53
C GLN A 14 7.84 2.34 -3.96
N THR A 15 8.98 3.00 -4.14
CA THR A 15 10.25 2.59 -3.52
C THR A 15 10.16 2.62 -2.00
N ALA A 16 9.56 3.66 -1.41
CA ALA A 16 9.39 3.77 0.04
C ALA A 16 8.42 2.69 0.58
N VAL A 17 7.29 2.48 -0.08
CA VAL A 17 6.32 1.43 0.25
C VAL A 17 6.97 0.05 0.22
N TRP A 18 7.74 -0.25 -0.83
CA TRP A 18 8.47 -1.51 -0.96
C TRP A 18 9.49 -1.72 0.18
N ARG A 19 10.27 -0.68 0.53
CA ARG A 19 11.25 -0.74 1.62
C ARG A 19 10.59 -0.98 2.98
N LEU A 20 9.48 -0.30 3.27
CA LEU A 20 8.76 -0.44 4.53
C LEU A 20 8.09 -1.81 4.65
N ARG A 21 7.40 -2.26 3.59
CA ARG A 21 6.79 -3.60 3.53
C ARG A 21 7.83 -4.70 3.77
N SER A 22 9.00 -4.60 3.12
CA SER A 22 10.07 -5.59 3.25
C SER A 22 10.66 -5.69 4.68
N ARG A 23 10.44 -4.67 5.52
CA ARG A 23 10.86 -4.63 6.93
C ARG A 23 9.74 -4.95 7.91
N GLY A 24 8.54 -5.28 7.43
CA GLY A 24 7.35 -5.49 8.27
C GLY A 24 6.74 -4.19 8.80
N CYS A 25 7.14 -3.02 8.30
CA CYS A 25 6.57 -1.73 8.66
C CYS A 25 5.27 -1.46 7.85
N TRP A 26 4.31 -2.39 7.90
CA TRP A 26 3.10 -2.35 7.06
C TRP A 26 2.21 -1.12 7.33
N THR A 27 2.05 -0.74 8.59
CA THR A 27 1.23 0.42 8.96
C THR A 27 1.82 1.72 8.39
N ASP A 28 3.14 1.88 8.45
CA ASP A 28 3.83 3.05 7.88
C ASP A 28 3.72 3.05 6.36
N ALA A 29 3.88 1.89 5.72
CA ALA A 29 3.70 1.76 4.27
C ALA A 29 2.26 2.11 3.84
N ALA A 30 1.26 1.64 4.60
CA ALA A 30 -0.15 1.96 4.36
C ALA A 30 -0.47 3.45 4.59
N ALA A 31 0.20 4.10 5.55
CA ALA A 31 0.04 5.53 5.81
C ALA A 31 0.56 6.39 4.66
N LEU A 32 1.64 5.99 3.99
CA LEU A 32 2.16 6.70 2.80
C LEU A 32 1.15 6.69 1.63
N LEU A 33 0.29 5.67 1.54
CA LEU A 33 -0.70 5.54 0.48
C LEU A 33 -2.03 6.24 0.81
N ALA A 34 -2.29 6.55 2.09
CA ALA A 34 -3.57 7.14 2.52
C ALA A 34 -3.92 8.46 1.82
N PRO A 35 -2.98 9.41 1.57
CA PRO A 35 -3.28 10.63 0.83
C PRO A 35 -3.70 10.41 -0.63
N HIS A 36 -3.38 9.24 -1.19
CA HIS A 36 -3.62 8.87 -2.58
C HIS A 36 -4.81 7.91 -2.74
N ALA A 37 -5.51 7.58 -1.65
CA ALA A 37 -6.58 6.58 -1.64
C ALA A 37 -7.89 7.04 -2.33
N ALA A 38 -7.94 8.26 -2.87
CA ALA A 38 -9.00 8.64 -3.80
C ALA A 38 -8.89 7.92 -5.15
N ASP A 39 -7.67 7.48 -5.50
CA ASP A 39 -7.43 6.67 -6.69
C ASP A 39 -7.52 5.17 -6.34
N PRO A 40 -8.18 4.33 -7.17
CA PRO A 40 -8.37 2.92 -6.85
C PRO A 40 -7.07 2.13 -6.64
N ALA A 41 -6.02 2.42 -7.42
CA ALA A 41 -4.78 1.65 -7.35
C ALA A 41 -4.01 1.83 -6.01
N PRO A 42 -3.72 3.06 -5.55
CA PRO A 42 -3.18 3.28 -4.20
C PRO A 42 -4.08 2.78 -3.08
N ALA A 43 -5.41 2.89 -3.23
CA ALA A 43 -6.36 2.41 -2.22
C ALA A 43 -6.31 0.89 -2.05
N LEU A 44 -6.31 0.14 -3.16
CA LEU A 44 -6.15 -1.32 -3.15
C LEU A 44 -4.77 -1.74 -2.62
N GLN A 45 -3.71 -1.03 -3.00
CA GLN A 45 -2.38 -1.29 -2.48
C GLN A 45 -2.33 -1.09 -0.96
N ARG A 46 -2.94 -0.03 -0.44
CA ARG A 46 -3.07 0.22 1.01
C ARG A 46 -3.79 -0.93 1.71
N ALA A 47 -4.93 -1.38 1.17
CA ALA A 47 -5.67 -2.50 1.72
C ALA A 47 -4.83 -3.79 1.77
N SER A 48 -4.09 -4.10 0.69
CA SER A 48 -3.24 -5.29 0.62
C SER A 48 -2.15 -5.33 1.71
N LEU A 49 -1.53 -4.18 2.03
CA LEU A 49 -0.52 -4.07 3.09
C LEU A 49 -1.13 -4.34 4.47
N LEU A 50 -2.34 -3.84 4.71
CA LEU A 50 -3.06 -4.07 5.96
C LEU A 50 -3.48 -5.54 6.09
N VAL A 51 -3.96 -6.17 5.01
CA VAL A 51 -4.27 -7.61 4.99
C VAL A 51 -3.01 -8.44 5.26
N GLU A 52 -1.88 -8.11 4.63
CA GLU A 52 -0.61 -8.79 4.86
C GLU A 52 -0.17 -8.71 6.33
N ARG A 53 -0.23 -7.51 6.95
CA ARG A 53 -0.01 -7.35 8.40
C ARG A 53 -0.91 -8.29 9.21
N CYS A 54 -2.19 -8.39 8.85
CA CYS A 54 -3.13 -9.25 9.55
C CYS A 54 -2.75 -10.73 9.45
N LEU A 55 -2.27 -11.18 8.29
CA LEU A 55 -1.80 -12.56 8.11
C LEU A 55 -0.61 -12.88 9.02
N PHE A 56 0.36 -11.96 9.14
CA PHE A 56 1.54 -12.18 9.98
C PHE A 56 1.30 -12.01 11.48
N THR A 57 0.34 -11.17 11.87
CA THR A 57 0.13 -10.80 13.28
C THR A 57 -1.16 -11.35 13.90
N ALA A 58 -2.05 -11.91 13.08
CA ALA A 58 -3.42 -12.30 13.41
C ALA A 58 -4.28 -11.16 14.01
N LYS A 59 -3.91 -9.90 13.78
CA LYS A 59 -4.55 -8.71 14.38
C LYS A 59 -4.85 -7.64 13.33
N GLY A 60 -5.83 -6.79 13.64
CA GLY A 60 -6.12 -5.58 12.85
C GLY A 60 -7.01 -5.79 11.64
N TRP A 61 -7.77 -6.89 11.58
CA TRP A 61 -8.66 -7.24 10.46
C TRP A 61 -9.73 -6.19 10.17
N ALA A 62 -10.31 -5.56 11.20
CA ALA A 62 -11.33 -4.52 11.01
C ALA A 62 -10.80 -3.34 10.16
N GLU A 63 -9.59 -2.86 10.45
CA GLU A 63 -8.96 -1.77 9.67
C GLU A 63 -8.68 -2.19 8.23
N ALA A 64 -8.24 -3.44 8.02
CA ALA A 64 -7.97 -3.97 6.68
C ALA A 64 -9.25 -4.11 5.86
N GLU A 65 -10.33 -4.59 6.46
CA GLU A 65 -11.63 -4.70 5.80
C GLU A 65 -12.23 -3.34 5.48
N ASP A 66 -12.17 -2.38 6.39
CA ASP A 66 -12.66 -1.03 6.14
C ASP A 66 -11.88 -0.37 5.01
N ALA A 67 -10.56 -0.53 4.99
CA ALA A 67 -9.72 -0.05 3.88
C ALA A 67 -10.10 -0.70 2.54
N LEU A 68 -10.46 -1.99 2.53
CA LEU A 68 -10.86 -2.69 1.30
C LEU A 68 -12.25 -2.27 0.82
N ARG A 69 -13.19 -2.00 1.71
CA ARG A 69 -14.57 -1.59 1.36
C ARG A 69 -14.63 -0.22 0.69
N VAL A 70 -13.68 0.66 1.01
CA VAL A 70 -13.62 2.04 0.50
C VAL A 70 -12.59 2.24 -0.61
N ALA A 71 -11.85 1.19 -0.97
CA ALA A 71 -10.89 1.17 -2.07
C ALA A 71 -11.58 0.94 -3.41
#